data_AF-A0A4V2Q061-F1
#
_entry.id   AF-A0A4V2Q061-F1
#
_cell.length_a   1.000
_cell.length_b   1.000
_cell.length_c   1.000
_cell.angle_alpha   90.00
_cell.angle_beta   90.00
_cell.angle_gamma   90.00
#
_symmetry.space_group_name_H-M   'P 1'
#
loop_
_entity.id
_entity.type
_entity.pdbx_description
1 polymer ?
#
loop_
_entity_poly.entity_id
_entity_poly.type
_entity_poly.pdbx_seq_one_letter_code
_entity_poly.pdbx_strand_id
1 'polypeptide(L)'
;MRYNKLWVKKIGISILLAVILVGCHKEEIKEEIKEEVINQDDIVMSNGFTVKENVEYAIFYDISSNQNILKIDPYQEIEFYNAPMLERNIAVHNYMIWEYTIDDVGEATFTEEEGDKYAQETLDQLAKMREVCNSYGFTNENRLTSEWVIENQKEALELRQAYIDLKLYWISESMISLYERFIKDKE
;
A
#
# COMPACT_ATOMS: atom_id res chain seq x y z
N MET A 1 29.23 90.07 11.12
CA MET A 1 28.60 89.02 10.29
C MET A 1 29.69 88.28 9.50
N ARG A 2 30.03 87.05 9.88
CA ARG A 2 30.84 86.13 9.08
C ARG A 2 30.29 84.72 9.27
N TYR A 3 29.61 84.22 8.23
CA TYR A 3 29.11 82.86 8.15
C TYR A 3 30.25 81.86 7.99
N ASN A 4 30.19 80.78 8.77
CA ASN A 4 31.24 79.79 8.93
C ASN A 4 31.23 78.77 7.77
N LYS A 5 32.30 78.77 6.96
CA LYS A 5 32.61 77.85 5.84
C LYS A 5 32.85 76.37 6.24
N LEU A 6 32.50 75.97 7.47
CA LEU A 6 32.84 74.66 8.04
C LEU A 6 31.74 73.58 7.89
N TRP A 7 30.53 73.95 7.46
CA TRP A 7 29.40 73.00 7.40
C TRP A 7 29.31 72.17 6.11
N VAL A 8 29.88 72.64 5.00
CA VAL A 8 29.75 71.95 3.70
C VAL A 8 30.69 70.74 3.56
N LYS A 9 31.76 70.65 4.36
CA LYS A 9 32.71 69.52 4.29
C LYS A 9 32.27 68.26 5.06
N LYS A 10 31.29 68.34 5.98
CA LYS A 10 30.86 67.18 6.78
C LYS A 10 29.72 66.36 6.14
N ILE A 11 28.98 66.94 5.19
CA ILE A 11 27.86 66.26 4.51
C ILE A 11 28.36 65.37 3.37
N GLY A 12 29.46 65.73 2.69
CA GLY A 12 30.00 64.94 1.57
C GLY A 12 30.66 63.61 1.96
N ILE A 13 31.21 63.50 3.18
CA ILE A 13 31.89 62.28 3.64
C ILE A 13 30.90 61.24 4.21
N SER A 14 29.74 61.69 4.69
CA SER A 14 28.73 60.80 5.28
C SER A 14 27.93 60.02 4.21
N ILE A 15 27.85 60.53 2.97
CA ILE A 15 27.16 59.84 1.86
C ILE A 15 28.07 58.77 1.21
N LEU A 16 29.39 58.96 1.22
CA LEU A 16 30.32 58.00 0.62
C LEU A 16 30.47 56.70 1.44
N LEU A 17 30.29 56.76 2.77
CA LEU A 17 30.31 55.60 3.66
C LEU A 17 29.02 54.77 3.62
N ALA A 18 27.88 55.39 3.26
CA ALA A 18 26.61 54.67 3.12
C ALA A 18 26.56 53.81 1.85
N VAL A 19 27.26 54.21 0.77
CA VAL A 19 27.29 53.44 -0.49
C VAL A 19 28.18 52.20 -0.40
N ILE A 20 29.25 52.25 0.42
CA ILE A 20 30.15 51.09 0.60
C ILE A 20 29.56 50.05 1.57
N LEU A 21 28.74 50.46 2.54
CA LEU A 21 28.02 49.54 3.43
C LEU A 21 26.79 48.87 2.77
N VAL A 22 26.29 49.39 1.65
CA VAL A 22 25.26 48.72 0.83
C VAL A 22 25.90 47.76 -0.20
N GLY A 23 27.21 47.84 -0.43
CA GLY A 23 27.95 47.04 -1.40
C GLY A 23 28.56 45.73 -0.89
N CYS A 24 28.47 45.44 0.42
CA CYS A 24 29.06 44.23 1.00
C CYS A 24 28.00 43.41 1.75
N HIS A 25 27.77 42.19 1.25
CA HIS A 25 27.01 41.11 1.88
C HIS A 25 25.48 41.27 1.88
N LYS A 26 24.90 41.44 0.70
CA LYS A 26 23.81 40.54 0.29
C LYS A 26 24.40 39.36 -0.46
N GLU A 27 25.15 38.50 0.23
CA GLU A 27 24.98 37.09 -0.10
C GLU A 27 23.58 36.78 0.42
N GLU A 28 22.61 36.89 -0.49
CA GLU A 28 21.38 36.13 -0.35
C GLU A 28 21.85 34.69 -0.20
N ILE A 29 21.95 34.22 1.04
CA ILE A 29 21.72 32.81 1.34
C ILE A 29 20.28 32.59 0.88
N LYS A 30 20.12 32.36 -0.43
CA LYS A 30 19.06 31.52 -0.96
C LYS A 30 19.40 30.16 -0.37
N GLU A 31 19.02 29.96 0.88
CA GLU A 31 18.54 28.66 1.28
C GLU A 31 17.41 28.38 0.28
N GLU A 32 17.76 27.71 -0.81
CA GLU A 32 16.83 26.80 -1.45
C GLU A 32 16.33 25.91 -0.31
N ILE A 33 15.24 26.34 0.32
CA ILE A 33 14.31 25.41 0.94
C ILE A 33 13.94 24.52 -0.23
N LYS A 34 14.69 23.42 -0.40
CA LYS A 34 14.21 22.27 -1.13
C LYS A 34 12.98 21.90 -0.34
N GLU A 35 11.82 22.36 -0.81
CA GLU A 35 10.56 21.75 -0.43
C GLU A 35 10.75 20.28 -0.75
N GLU A 36 11.03 19.51 0.29
CA GLU A 36 11.08 18.08 0.21
C GLU A 36 9.69 17.69 -0.25
N VAL A 37 9.59 17.22 -1.49
CA VAL A 37 8.33 16.72 -2.03
C VAL A 37 8.04 15.47 -1.22
N ILE A 38 7.24 15.62 -0.16
CA ILE A 38 6.82 14.50 0.67
C ILE A 38 5.93 13.63 -0.21
N ASN A 39 6.39 12.43 -0.52
CA ASN A 39 5.56 11.44 -1.17
C ASN A 39 4.46 11.00 -0.20
N GLN A 40 3.20 11.28 -0.54
CA GLN A 40 2.07 10.95 0.34
C GLN A 40 1.97 9.46 0.63
N ASP A 41 2.36 8.63 -0.34
CA ASP A 41 2.33 7.17 -0.24
C ASP A 41 3.18 6.64 0.93
N ASP A 42 4.25 7.34 1.29
CA ASP A 42 5.23 6.93 2.31
C ASP A 42 4.90 7.50 3.71
N ILE A 43 3.84 8.32 3.83
CA ILE A 43 3.45 8.90 5.12
C ILE A 43 2.80 7.81 5.98
N VAL A 44 3.35 7.60 7.18
CA VAL A 44 2.84 6.66 8.19
C VAL A 44 1.65 7.27 8.93
N MET A 45 0.53 6.55 8.94
CA MET A 45 -0.73 6.92 9.60
C MET A 45 -0.77 6.44 11.06
N SER A 46 -1.84 6.80 11.78
CA SER A 46 -2.03 6.43 13.20
C SER A 46 -2.09 4.92 13.46
N ASN A 47 -2.52 4.13 12.47
CA ASN A 47 -2.54 2.67 12.56
C ASN A 47 -1.17 2.01 12.33
N GLY A 48 -0.11 2.80 12.11
CA GLY A 48 1.26 2.30 11.94
C GLY A 48 1.62 1.87 10.52
N PHE A 49 0.69 2.00 9.57
CA PHE A 49 0.91 1.70 8.15
C PHE A 49 1.08 2.98 7.35
N THR A 50 1.83 2.89 6.26
CA THR A 50 1.89 3.94 5.25
C THR A 50 0.55 4.07 4.51
N VAL A 51 0.31 5.21 3.85
CA VAL A 51 -0.85 5.36 2.94
C VAL A 51 -0.88 4.24 1.92
N LYS A 52 0.27 3.94 1.30
CA LYS A 52 0.39 2.88 0.30
C LYS A 52 -0.02 1.51 0.84
N GLU A 53 0.47 1.13 2.01
CA GLU A 53 0.14 -0.16 2.63
C GLU A 53 -1.36 -0.26 2.95
N ASN A 54 -1.99 0.83 3.41
CA ASN A 54 -3.43 0.88 3.63
C ASN A 54 -4.22 0.69 2.32
N VAL A 55 -3.79 1.34 1.23
CA VAL A 55 -4.40 1.16 -0.09
C VAL A 55 -4.23 -0.28 -0.58
N GLU A 56 -3.02 -0.83 -0.49
CA GLU A 56 -2.72 -2.19 -0.93
C GLU A 56 -3.50 -3.25 -0.15
N TYR A 57 -3.62 -3.07 1.17
CA TYR A 57 -4.43 -3.91 2.05
C TYR A 57 -5.90 -3.88 1.64
N ALA A 58 -6.48 -2.68 1.51
CA ALA A 58 -7.89 -2.53 1.19
C ALA A 58 -8.25 -3.08 -0.19
N ILE A 59 -7.41 -2.84 -1.20
CA ILE A 59 -7.63 -3.32 -2.56
C ILE A 59 -7.52 -4.84 -2.63
N PHE A 60 -6.51 -5.44 -2.00
CA PHE A 60 -6.29 -6.90 -2.10
C PHE A 60 -7.45 -7.70 -1.50
N TYR A 61 -7.95 -7.28 -0.34
CA TYR A 61 -9.03 -7.97 0.35
C TYR A 61 -10.43 -7.45 -0.01
N ASP A 62 -10.53 -6.43 -0.86
CA ASP A 62 -11.79 -5.75 -1.21
C ASP A 62 -12.54 -5.26 0.04
N ILE A 63 -11.82 -4.51 0.89
CA ILE A 63 -12.30 -3.98 2.17
C ILE A 63 -12.76 -2.54 1.99
N SER A 64 -13.84 -2.17 2.67
CA SER A 64 -14.32 -0.79 2.69
C SER A 64 -13.70 0.00 3.85
N SER A 65 -13.63 1.33 3.71
CA SER A 65 -13.17 2.21 4.77
C SER A 65 -13.97 3.50 4.87
N ASN A 66 -13.85 4.17 6.01
CA ASN A 66 -14.48 5.48 6.26
C ASN A 66 -13.91 6.60 5.36
N GLN A 67 -12.75 6.37 4.76
CA GLN A 67 -12.12 7.25 3.78
C GLN A 67 -12.22 6.67 2.37
N ASN A 68 -12.00 7.48 1.34
CA ASN A 68 -11.85 6.94 -0.02
C ASN A 68 -10.46 6.32 -0.16
N ILE A 69 -10.37 5.02 -0.41
CA ILE A 69 -9.08 4.30 -0.54
C ILE A 69 -8.19 4.84 -1.66
N LEU A 70 -8.73 5.52 -2.68
CA LEU A 70 -7.93 6.14 -3.75
C LEU A 70 -7.47 7.56 -3.39
N LYS A 71 -7.91 8.09 -2.26
CA LYS A 71 -7.68 9.46 -1.78
C LYS A 71 -7.65 9.50 -0.25
N ILE A 72 -6.76 8.73 0.34
CA ILE A 72 -6.56 8.70 1.79
C ILE A 72 -5.93 10.02 2.25
N ASP A 73 -6.49 10.63 3.28
CA ASP A 73 -5.86 11.74 4.00
C ASP A 73 -5.00 11.14 5.13
N PRO A 74 -3.66 11.21 5.05
CA PRO A 74 -2.77 10.60 6.04
C PRO A 74 -2.90 11.21 7.44
N TYR A 75 -3.55 12.36 7.57
CA TYR A 75 -3.73 13.05 8.84
C TYR A 75 -5.07 12.73 9.52
N GLN A 76 -5.91 11.89 8.88
CA GLN A 76 -7.17 11.43 9.43
C GLN A 76 -7.10 9.94 9.78
N GLU A 77 -7.85 9.55 10.81
CA GLU A 77 -7.97 8.14 11.19
C GLU A 77 -8.69 7.34 10.10
N ILE A 78 -8.16 6.15 9.81
CA ILE A 78 -8.76 5.20 8.88
C ILE A 78 -9.31 4.01 9.65
N GLU A 79 -10.58 3.72 9.40
CA GLU A 79 -11.27 2.55 9.95
C GLU A 79 -11.71 1.67 8.79
N PHE A 80 -11.43 0.37 8.90
CA PHE A 80 -11.80 -0.63 7.92
C PHE A 80 -13.00 -1.43 8.38
N TYR A 81 -13.88 -1.77 7.45
CA TYR A 81 -15.05 -2.58 7.74
C TYR A 81 -15.36 -3.54 6.59
N ASN A 82 -16.06 -4.61 6.93
CA ASN A 82 -16.42 -5.68 6.01
C ASN A 82 -17.21 -5.11 4.81
N ALA A 83 -16.82 -5.53 3.61
CA ALA A 83 -17.52 -5.21 2.38
C ALA A 83 -18.11 -6.49 1.78
N PRO A 84 -19.17 -6.40 0.95
CA PRO A 84 -19.81 -7.60 0.38
C PRO A 84 -18.87 -8.55 -0.37
N MET A 85 -17.80 -8.02 -0.98
CA MET A 85 -16.86 -8.83 -1.75
C MET A 85 -15.77 -9.48 -0.89
N LEU A 86 -15.47 -8.94 0.30
CA LEU A 86 -14.48 -9.52 1.22
C LEU A 86 -14.82 -10.97 1.55
N GLU A 87 -16.06 -11.24 2.00
CA GLU A 87 -16.48 -12.59 2.38
C GLU A 87 -16.38 -13.58 1.22
N ARG A 88 -16.79 -13.16 0.02
CA ARG A 88 -16.69 -13.98 -1.19
C ARG A 88 -15.23 -14.27 -1.53
N ASN A 89 -14.37 -13.25 -1.51
CA ASN A 89 -12.96 -13.39 -1.83
C ASN A 89 -12.24 -14.31 -0.83
N ILE A 90 -12.53 -14.18 0.46
CA ILE A 90 -12.01 -15.07 1.51
C ILE A 90 -12.49 -16.51 1.29
N ALA A 91 -13.75 -16.71 0.91
CA ALA A 91 -14.26 -18.05 0.60
C ALA A 91 -13.54 -18.68 -0.60
N VAL A 92 -13.29 -17.91 -1.66
CA VAL A 92 -12.55 -18.37 -2.85
C VAL A 92 -11.08 -18.67 -2.51
N HIS A 93 -10.42 -17.81 -1.73
CA HIS A 93 -9.06 -18.08 -1.25
C HIS A 93 -8.99 -19.36 -0.41
N ASN A 94 -9.95 -19.57 0.49
CA ASN A 94 -10.03 -20.79 1.28
C ASN A 94 -10.26 -22.02 0.39
N TYR A 95 -11.12 -21.92 -0.62
CA TYR A 95 -11.31 -22.99 -1.61
C TYR A 95 -10.00 -23.31 -2.34
N MET A 96 -9.33 -22.27 -2.87
CA MET A 96 -8.04 -22.42 -3.55
C MET A 96 -6.99 -23.09 -2.67
N ILE A 97 -6.88 -22.67 -1.41
CA ILE A 97 -5.87 -23.21 -0.50
C ILE A 97 -6.20 -24.66 -0.14
N TRP A 98 -7.44 -24.96 0.27
CA TRP A 98 -7.72 -26.22 0.96
C TRP A 98 -8.31 -27.31 0.06
N GLU A 99 -9.02 -26.94 -0.99
CA GLU A 99 -9.88 -27.85 -1.76
C GLU A 99 -9.42 -27.98 -3.23
N TYR A 100 -8.65 -27.02 -3.73
CA TYR A 100 -8.22 -26.97 -5.13
C TYR A 100 -7.34 -28.16 -5.52
N THR A 101 -7.75 -28.82 -6.60
CA THR A 101 -7.13 -30.05 -7.12
C THR A 101 -6.43 -29.81 -8.46
N ILE A 102 -5.74 -30.84 -8.95
CA ILE A 102 -5.09 -30.80 -10.27
C ILE A 102 -6.12 -30.60 -11.41
N ASP A 103 -7.30 -31.22 -11.28
CA ASP A 103 -8.37 -31.12 -12.27
C ASP A 103 -8.90 -29.68 -12.34
N ASP A 104 -9.01 -29.01 -11.19
CA ASP A 104 -9.41 -27.61 -11.12
C ASP A 104 -8.40 -26.66 -11.78
N VAL A 105 -7.10 -26.93 -11.63
CA VAL A 105 -6.05 -26.13 -12.28
C VAL A 105 -6.02 -26.39 -13.79
N GLY A 106 -6.22 -27.64 -14.20
CA GLY A 106 -6.34 -28.03 -15.60
C GLY A 106 -7.52 -27.32 -16.28
N GLU A 107 -8.66 -27.21 -15.60
CA GLU A 107 -9.82 -26.47 -16.13
C GLU A 107 -9.59 -24.95 -16.16
N ALA A 108 -8.79 -24.42 -15.22
CA ALA A 108 -8.45 -23.01 -15.19
C ALA A 108 -7.39 -22.60 -16.24
N THR A 109 -6.71 -23.55 -16.91
CA THR A 109 -5.57 -23.29 -17.80
C THR A 109 -5.84 -23.77 -19.24
N PHE A 110 -5.55 -22.93 -20.24
CA PHE A 110 -6.08 -23.07 -21.60
C PHE A 110 -5.23 -23.91 -22.58
N THR A 111 -4.22 -24.68 -22.15
CA THR A 111 -3.30 -25.36 -23.09
C THR A 111 -2.88 -26.76 -22.64
N GLU A 112 -3.21 -27.77 -23.45
CA GLU A 112 -2.93 -29.21 -23.23
C GLU A 112 -1.43 -29.59 -23.12
N GLU A 113 -0.50 -28.83 -23.72
CA GLU A 113 0.90 -29.27 -23.86
C GLU A 113 1.83 -28.82 -22.72
N GLU A 114 1.44 -27.79 -21.97
CA GLU A 114 2.15 -27.30 -20.76
C GLU A 114 1.27 -27.34 -19.49
N GLY A 115 0.02 -27.77 -19.62
CA GLY A 115 -1.00 -27.75 -18.58
C GLY A 115 -0.60 -28.53 -17.32
N ASP A 116 -0.08 -29.74 -17.47
CA ASP A 116 0.30 -30.59 -16.32
C ASP A 116 1.45 -30.00 -15.50
N LYS A 117 2.43 -29.39 -16.17
CA LYS A 117 3.57 -28.77 -15.49
C LYS A 117 3.13 -27.51 -14.75
N TYR A 118 2.36 -26.66 -15.42
CA TYR A 118 1.83 -25.46 -14.78
C TYR A 118 0.91 -25.82 -13.60
N ALA A 119 0.05 -26.83 -13.77
CA ALA A 119 -0.83 -27.31 -12.72
C ALA A 119 -0.06 -27.80 -11.50
N GLN A 120 1.00 -28.57 -11.71
CA GLN A 120 1.86 -29.00 -10.62
C GLN A 120 2.58 -27.82 -9.94
N GLU A 121 3.08 -26.84 -10.70
CA GLU A 121 3.69 -25.63 -10.12
C GLU A 121 2.70 -24.84 -9.25
N THR A 122 1.45 -24.71 -9.68
CA THR A 122 0.38 -24.08 -8.89
C THR A 122 0.08 -24.87 -7.62
N LEU A 123 -0.02 -26.20 -7.70
CA LEU A 123 -0.25 -27.05 -6.52
C LEU A 123 0.90 -26.96 -5.52
N ASP A 124 2.15 -26.88 -6.01
CA ASP A 124 3.33 -26.70 -5.17
C ASP A 124 3.34 -25.32 -4.48
N GLN A 125 2.88 -24.27 -5.17
CA GLN A 125 2.68 -22.94 -4.58
C GLN A 125 1.59 -22.95 -3.52
N LEU A 126 0.46 -23.62 -3.77
CA LEU A 126 -0.63 -23.77 -2.80
C LEU A 126 -0.20 -24.59 -1.59
N ALA A 127 0.63 -25.62 -1.76
CA ALA A 127 1.21 -26.37 -0.65
C ALA A 127 2.06 -25.45 0.26
N LYS A 128 2.90 -24.59 -0.31
CA LYS A 128 3.65 -23.57 0.46
C LYS A 128 2.73 -22.56 1.12
N MET A 129 1.66 -22.15 0.43
CA MET A 129 0.67 -21.24 1.00
C MET A 129 -0.03 -21.85 2.22
N ARG A 130 -0.33 -23.17 2.20
CA ARG A 130 -0.85 -23.88 3.37
C ARG A 130 0.12 -23.81 4.55
N GLU A 131 1.43 -23.96 4.31
CA GLU A 131 2.44 -23.81 5.37
C GLU A 131 2.45 -22.39 5.96
N VAL A 132 2.32 -21.36 5.11
CA VAL A 132 2.17 -19.97 5.57
C VAL A 132 0.87 -19.82 6.37
N CYS A 133 -0.27 -20.27 5.87
CA CYS A 133 -1.55 -20.20 6.57
C CYS A 133 -1.51 -20.93 7.93
N ASN A 134 -0.85 -22.09 8.00
CA ASN A 134 -0.66 -22.84 9.24
C ASN A 134 0.12 -22.04 10.30
N SER A 135 1.07 -21.17 9.90
CA SER A 135 1.83 -20.35 10.85
C SER A 135 0.98 -19.29 11.56
N TYR A 136 -0.13 -18.89 10.94
CA TYR A 136 -1.18 -18.02 11.52
C TYR A 136 -2.29 -18.82 12.24
N GLY A 137 -2.18 -20.15 12.30
CA GLY A 137 -3.17 -21.01 12.94
C GLY A 137 -4.36 -21.41 12.06
N PHE A 138 -4.31 -21.11 10.75
CA PHE A 138 -5.33 -21.56 9.81
C PHE A 138 -5.08 -22.99 9.37
N THR A 139 -6.13 -23.80 9.35
CA THR A 139 -6.12 -25.20 8.91
C THR A 139 -7.33 -25.45 8.02
N ASN A 140 -7.45 -26.67 7.50
CA ASN A 140 -8.63 -27.07 6.75
C ASN A 140 -9.92 -26.97 7.60
N GLU A 141 -9.81 -27.23 8.90
CA GLU A 141 -10.91 -27.17 9.87
C GLU A 141 -11.10 -25.78 10.49
N ASN A 142 -10.05 -24.94 10.50
CA ASN A 142 -10.08 -23.57 11.03
C ASN A 142 -9.60 -22.58 9.96
N ARG A 143 -10.52 -22.15 9.10
CA ARG A 143 -10.20 -21.37 7.90
C ARG A 143 -10.11 -19.86 8.17
N LEU A 144 -9.47 -19.13 7.24
CA LEU A 144 -9.39 -17.66 7.28
C LEU A 144 -10.81 -17.06 7.24
N THR A 145 -11.06 -16.00 8.02
CA THR A 145 -12.35 -15.29 8.07
C THR A 145 -12.18 -13.82 7.76
N SER A 146 -13.27 -13.17 7.30
CA SER A 146 -13.31 -11.72 7.08
C SER A 146 -13.06 -10.94 8.38
N GLU A 147 -13.63 -11.41 9.50
CA GLU A 147 -13.40 -10.86 10.84
C GLU A 147 -11.92 -10.85 11.20
N TRP A 148 -11.23 -11.98 11.03
CA TRP A 148 -9.80 -12.06 11.32
C TRP A 148 -8.99 -11.08 10.47
N VAL A 149 -9.31 -10.95 9.17
CA VAL A 149 -8.62 -10.01 8.28
C VAL A 149 -8.75 -8.57 8.78
N ILE A 150 -9.96 -8.16 9.18
CA ILE A 150 -10.22 -6.80 9.69
C ILE A 150 -9.50 -6.55 11.02
N GLU A 151 -9.49 -7.55 11.92
CA GLU A 151 -8.92 -7.41 13.26
C GLU A 151 -7.38 -7.52 13.30
N ASN A 152 -6.76 -8.14 12.29
CA ASN A 152 -5.33 -8.45 12.26
C ASN A 152 -4.65 -7.84 11.03
N GLN A 153 -4.79 -6.52 10.85
CA GLN A 153 -4.38 -5.81 9.64
C GLN A 153 -2.90 -6.07 9.25
N LYS A 154 -1.99 -6.17 10.23
CA LYS A 154 -0.56 -6.37 9.97
C LYS A 154 -0.28 -7.76 9.41
N GLU A 155 -0.78 -8.76 10.10
CA GLU A 155 -0.67 -10.16 9.72
C GLU A 155 -1.38 -10.42 8.39
N ALA A 156 -2.50 -9.74 8.12
CA ALA A 156 -3.18 -9.81 6.84
C ALA A 156 -2.33 -9.20 5.69
N LEU A 157 -1.62 -8.09 5.92
CA LEU A 157 -0.71 -7.52 4.93
C LEU A 157 0.50 -8.45 4.66
N GLU A 158 1.04 -9.09 5.69
CA GLU A 158 2.10 -10.11 5.56
C GLU A 158 1.58 -11.33 4.79
N LEU A 159 0.35 -11.77 5.04
CA LEU A 159 -0.30 -12.86 4.33
C LEU A 159 -0.51 -12.51 2.84
N ARG A 160 -0.94 -11.29 2.53
CA ARG A 160 -1.00 -10.76 1.15
C ARG A 160 0.37 -10.87 0.48
N GLN A 161 1.44 -10.45 1.15
CA GLN A 161 2.78 -10.51 0.55
C GLN A 161 3.16 -11.95 0.20
N ALA A 162 2.80 -12.93 1.04
CA ALA A 162 3.00 -14.34 0.73
C ALA A 162 2.23 -14.79 -0.53
N TYR A 163 0.98 -14.34 -0.71
CA TYR A 163 0.24 -14.58 -1.96
C TYR A 163 0.97 -14.02 -3.18
N ILE A 164 1.56 -12.83 -3.07
CA ILE A 164 2.32 -12.20 -4.17
C ILE A 164 3.58 -13.00 -4.47
N ASP A 165 4.38 -13.32 -3.45
CA ASP A 165 5.64 -14.04 -3.59
C ASP A 165 5.45 -15.44 -4.16
N LEU A 166 4.32 -16.08 -3.84
CA LEU A 166 3.91 -17.38 -4.37
C LEU A 166 3.16 -17.30 -5.69
N LYS A 167 2.94 -16.10 -6.25
CA LYS A 167 2.22 -15.87 -7.52
C LYS A 167 0.75 -16.32 -7.50
N LEU A 168 0.11 -16.28 -6.33
CA LEU A 168 -1.27 -16.68 -6.05
C LEU A 168 -2.24 -15.49 -5.83
N TYR A 169 -1.81 -14.28 -6.17
CA TYR A 169 -2.41 -13.01 -5.72
C TYR A 169 -3.60 -12.53 -6.55
N TRP A 170 -4.17 -13.36 -7.42
CA TRP A 170 -5.31 -13.01 -8.24
C TRP A 170 -6.45 -14.00 -8.04
N ILE A 171 -7.60 -13.49 -7.64
CA ILE A 171 -8.86 -14.21 -7.84
C ILE A 171 -9.32 -13.90 -9.26
N SER A 172 -9.38 -14.93 -10.12
CA SER A 172 -9.96 -14.82 -11.45
C SER A 172 -11.44 -15.23 -11.44
N GLU A 173 -12.19 -14.79 -12.46
CA GLU A 173 -13.57 -15.27 -12.68
C GLU A 173 -13.64 -16.80 -12.84
N SER A 174 -12.58 -17.44 -13.36
CA SER A 174 -12.51 -18.90 -13.43
C SER A 174 -12.42 -19.55 -12.05
N MET A 175 -11.63 -18.99 -11.12
CA MET A 175 -11.52 -19.48 -9.75
C MET A 175 -12.84 -19.30 -8.98
N ILE A 176 -13.51 -18.16 -9.18
CA ILE A 176 -14.83 -17.91 -8.62
C ILE A 176 -15.84 -18.94 -9.14
N SER A 177 -15.84 -19.19 -10.45
CA SER A 177 -16.74 -20.17 -11.09
C SER A 177 -16.48 -21.61 -10.60
N LEU A 178 -15.23 -21.97 -10.35
CA LEU A 178 -14.85 -23.25 -9.75
C LEU A 178 -15.39 -23.37 -8.31
N TYR A 179 -15.20 -22.34 -7.49
CA TYR A 179 -15.75 -22.29 -6.13
C TYR A 179 -17.29 -22.43 -6.13
N GLU A 180 -17.99 -21.68 -6.99
CA GLU A 180 -19.46 -21.74 -7.05
C GLU A 180 -19.98 -23.12 -7.45
N ARG A 181 -19.28 -23.83 -8.35
CA ARG A 181 -19.61 -25.23 -8.69
C ARG A 181 -19.35 -26.18 -7.53
N PHE A 182 -18.21 -26.05 -6.87
CA PHE A 182 -17.87 -26.84 -5.70
C PHE A 182 -18.91 -26.73 -4.58
N ILE A 183 -19.43 -25.53 -4.33
CA ILE A 183 -20.51 -25.33 -3.35
C ILE A 183 -21.79 -26.04 -3.81
N LYS A 184 -22.17 -25.89 -5.08
CA LYS A 184 -23.36 -26.52 -5.65
C LYS A 184 -23.32 -28.05 -5.60
N ASP A 185 -22.14 -28.65 -5.77
CA ASP A 185 -21.97 -30.11 -5.74
C ASP A 185 -22.02 -30.68 -4.30
N LYS A 186 -21.97 -29.82 -3.27
CA LYS A 186 -22.08 -30.19 -1.85
C LYS A 186 -23.50 -30.05 -1.27
N GLU A 187 -24.43 -29.43 -2.00
CA GLU A 187 -25.85 -29.28 -1.64
C GLU A 187 -26.72 -30.46 -2.10
#